data_AF-A0A521VYX4-F1
#
_entry.id   AF-A0A521VYX4-F1
#
_cell.length_a   1.000
_cell.length_b   1.000
_cell.length_c   1.000
_cell.angle_alpha   90.00
_cell.angle_beta   90.00
_cell.angle_gamma   90.00
#
_symmetry.space_group_name_H-M   'P 1'
#
loop_
_entity.id
_entity.type
_entity.pdbx_description
1 polymer ?
#
loop_
_entity_poly.entity_id
_entity_poly.type
_entity_poly.pdbx_seq_one_letter_code
_entity_poly.pdbx_strand_id
1 'polypeptide(L)'
;MKNIIKHILLRELPLLLALVFLVPSCQNKLGVQPTDITFAGADTAQVDSLLTVLTLEEKIGQLIVWEPEKVDETTASAIYHQVEKGHVGGVILPQMQVSGFMTLTDSSQQLAALPLWLGTRQKVALHNQFTNVPQLPLPATMAAIDSSSLHRQLEKLFQQECSLAGINLAFSPTLKMDDTSSVAFDYQSFEGDEQALLERAHWTFQNLHAHRILTV
;
A
#
# COMPACT_ATOMS: atom_id res chain seq x y z
N MET A 1 27.00 66.33 -16.13
CA MET A 1 25.78 65.50 -15.94
C MET A 1 25.94 64.04 -16.37
N LYS A 2 26.46 63.72 -17.57
CA LYS A 2 26.57 62.31 -18.05
C LYS A 2 27.40 61.36 -17.15
N ASN A 3 28.47 61.83 -16.51
CA ASN A 3 29.33 60.97 -15.66
C ASN A 3 28.71 60.66 -14.28
N ILE A 4 27.87 61.55 -13.74
CA ILE A 4 27.18 61.35 -12.46
C ILE A 4 26.07 60.30 -12.64
N ILE A 5 25.35 60.36 -13.74
CA ILE A 5 24.30 59.38 -14.09
C ILE A 5 24.91 57.99 -14.29
N LYS A 6 26.09 57.87 -14.93
CA LYS A 6 26.81 56.60 -15.08
C LYS A 6 27.25 56.01 -13.75
N HIS A 7 27.74 56.82 -12.81
CA HIS A 7 28.17 56.33 -11.49
C HIS A 7 27.00 55.86 -10.63
N ILE A 8 25.85 56.54 -10.71
CA ILE A 8 24.62 56.13 -10.02
C ILE A 8 24.09 54.82 -10.63
N LEU A 9 24.03 54.72 -11.96
CA LEU A 9 23.60 53.48 -12.65
C LEU A 9 24.52 52.29 -12.35
N LEU A 10 25.83 52.49 -12.24
CA LEU A 10 26.79 51.40 -11.95
C LEU A 10 26.72 50.94 -10.48
N ARG A 11 26.33 51.82 -9.56
CA ARG A 11 26.21 51.52 -8.11
C ARG A 11 24.94 50.72 -7.78
N GLU A 12 23.84 51.02 -8.46
CA GLU A 12 22.55 50.33 -8.23
C GLU A 12 22.41 49.05 -9.08
N LEU A 13 23.26 48.85 -10.10
CA LEU A 13 23.33 47.64 -10.93
C LEU A 13 23.47 46.32 -10.14
N PRO A 14 24.36 46.19 -9.14
CA PRO A 14 24.47 44.95 -8.36
C PRO A 14 23.22 44.64 -7.54
N LEU A 15 22.50 45.68 -7.08
CA LEU A 15 21.28 45.52 -6.29
C LEU A 15 20.10 45.07 -7.17
N LEU A 16 20.03 45.61 -8.40
CA LEU A 16 19.08 45.18 -9.44
C LEU A 16 19.38 43.75 -9.93
N LEU A 17 20.66 43.39 -10.07
CA LEU A 17 21.07 42.03 -10.44
C LEU A 17 20.71 41.02 -9.34
N ALA A 18 20.94 41.36 -8.06
CA ALA A 18 20.57 40.51 -6.92
C ALA A 18 19.05 40.31 -6.82
N LEU A 19 18.24 41.32 -7.14
CA LEU A 19 16.78 41.20 -7.16
C LEU A 19 16.31 40.22 -8.26
N VAL A 20 16.96 40.22 -9.43
CA VAL A 20 16.67 39.30 -10.55
C VAL A 20 16.99 37.84 -10.18
N PHE A 21 18.03 37.59 -9.38
CA PHE A 21 18.38 36.25 -8.91
C PHE A 21 17.47 35.72 -7.77
N LEU A 22 16.67 36.57 -7.12
CA LEU A 22 15.70 36.17 -6.08
C LEU A 22 14.33 35.77 -6.66
N VAL A 23 13.96 36.26 -7.86
CA VAL A 23 12.68 35.93 -8.53
C VAL A 23 12.49 34.43 -8.85
N PRO A 24 13.51 33.65 -9.29
CA PRO A 24 13.31 32.23 -9.58
C PRO A 24 13.04 31.38 -8.33
N SER A 25 13.37 31.87 -7.13
CA SER A 25 13.11 31.13 -5.88
C SER A 25 11.62 31.10 -5.49
N CYS A 26 10.79 31.99 -6.05
CA CYS A 26 9.34 32.02 -5.82
C CYS A 26 8.53 31.24 -6.87
N GLN A 27 9.19 30.58 -7.85
CA GLN A 27 8.52 29.82 -8.91
C GLN A 27 8.56 28.30 -8.71
N ASN A 28 9.07 27.80 -7.58
CA ASN A 28 8.79 26.42 -7.16
C ASN A 28 7.34 26.32 -6.68
N LYS A 29 6.38 26.48 -7.60
CA LYS A 29 5.11 25.79 -7.43
C LYS A 29 5.48 24.31 -7.51
N LEU A 30 5.31 23.58 -6.40
CA LEU A 30 5.09 22.14 -6.45
C LEU A 30 3.86 21.93 -7.32
N GLY A 31 4.07 21.88 -8.63
CA GLY A 31 3.11 21.36 -9.57
C GLY A 31 3.06 19.89 -9.28
N VAL A 32 2.20 19.49 -8.34
CA VAL A 32 1.65 18.14 -8.33
C VAL A 32 0.93 18.04 -9.67
N GLN A 33 1.64 17.54 -10.69
CA GLN A 33 1.01 17.07 -11.91
C GLN A 33 -0.11 16.14 -11.43
N PRO A 34 -1.36 16.32 -11.88
CA PRO A 34 -2.39 15.35 -11.57
C PRO A 34 -1.84 14.02 -12.07
N THR A 35 -1.49 13.16 -11.11
CA THR A 35 -1.00 11.81 -11.37
C THR A 35 -1.95 11.19 -12.37
N ASP A 36 -1.40 10.60 -13.44
CA ASP A 36 -2.15 9.77 -14.38
C ASP A 36 -3.23 9.03 -13.61
N ILE A 37 -4.49 9.34 -13.91
CA ILE A 37 -5.61 8.66 -13.26
C ILE A 37 -5.50 7.23 -13.77
N THR A 38 -4.94 6.33 -12.97
CA THR A 38 -4.41 5.01 -13.37
C THR A 38 -5.40 4.17 -14.18
N PHE A 39 -6.69 4.47 -14.09
CA PHE A 39 -7.77 3.74 -14.76
C PHE A 39 -8.64 4.57 -15.72
N ALA A 40 -8.41 5.89 -15.89
CA ALA A 40 -9.31 6.72 -16.72
C ALA A 40 -9.24 6.40 -18.22
N GLY A 41 -8.25 5.60 -18.66
CA GLY A 41 -8.14 5.07 -20.03
C GLY A 41 -7.99 3.55 -20.09
N ALA A 42 -8.35 2.82 -19.03
CA ALA A 42 -8.26 1.36 -19.04
C ALA A 42 -9.30 0.77 -20.01
N ASP A 43 -8.90 -0.24 -20.78
CA ASP A 43 -9.83 -1.01 -21.61
C ASP A 43 -10.73 -1.86 -20.70
N THR A 44 -12.02 -1.51 -20.66
CA THR A 44 -13.02 -2.18 -19.83
C THR A 44 -13.76 -3.27 -20.59
N ALA A 45 -13.55 -3.46 -21.89
CA ALA A 45 -14.39 -4.36 -22.70
C ALA A 45 -14.39 -5.81 -22.18
N GLN A 46 -13.26 -6.28 -21.66
CA GLN A 46 -13.14 -7.60 -21.03
C GLN A 46 -13.90 -7.66 -19.70
N VAL A 47 -13.81 -6.60 -18.89
CA VAL A 47 -14.53 -6.49 -17.60
C VAL A 47 -16.03 -6.44 -17.84
N ASP A 48 -16.48 -5.63 -18.81
CA ASP A 48 -17.89 -5.51 -19.19
C ASP A 48 -18.44 -6.85 -19.67
N SER A 49 -17.67 -7.58 -20.49
CA SER A 49 -18.04 -8.92 -20.95
C SER A 49 -18.17 -9.91 -19.78
N LEU A 50 -17.23 -9.91 -18.84
CA LEU A 50 -17.30 -10.74 -17.63
C LEU A 50 -18.54 -10.41 -16.80
N LEU A 51 -18.87 -9.13 -16.63
CA LEU A 51 -20.06 -8.70 -15.90
C LEU A 51 -21.38 -9.13 -16.58
N THR A 52 -21.39 -9.42 -17.89
CA THR A 52 -22.62 -9.93 -18.54
C THR A 52 -22.90 -11.40 -18.23
N VAL A 53 -21.87 -12.20 -17.95
CA VAL A 53 -22.01 -13.65 -17.74
C VAL A 53 -22.19 -14.04 -16.27
N LEU A 54 -21.75 -13.19 -15.33
CA LEU A 54 -21.97 -13.43 -13.90
C LEU A 54 -23.43 -13.24 -13.50
N THR A 55 -23.92 -14.16 -12.68
CA THR A 55 -25.19 -14.01 -11.94
C THR A 55 -25.12 -12.83 -10.97
N LEU A 56 -26.27 -12.40 -10.46
CA LEU A 56 -26.31 -11.33 -9.45
C LEU A 56 -25.57 -11.72 -8.16
N GLU A 57 -25.71 -12.98 -7.73
CA GLU A 57 -25.05 -13.49 -6.53
C GLU A 57 -23.52 -13.50 -6.69
N GLU A 58 -23.01 -13.96 -7.83
CA GLU A 58 -21.56 -13.93 -8.11
C GLU A 58 -21.02 -12.49 -8.17
N LYS A 59 -21.79 -11.54 -8.74
CA LYS A 59 -21.42 -10.11 -8.75
C LYS A 59 -21.32 -9.53 -7.34
N ILE A 60 -22.27 -9.86 -6.46
CA ILE A 60 -22.21 -9.44 -5.07
C ILE A 60 -21.02 -10.10 -4.38
N GLY A 61 -20.75 -11.37 -4.68
CA GLY A 61 -19.60 -12.09 -4.16
C GLY A 61 -18.28 -11.40 -4.48
N GLN A 62 -18.12 -10.86 -5.70
CA GLN A 62 -16.92 -10.08 -6.07
C GLN A 62 -16.67 -8.84 -5.20
N LEU A 63 -17.67 -8.36 -4.45
CA LEU A 63 -17.53 -7.22 -3.52
C LEU A 63 -17.10 -7.66 -2.12
N ILE A 64 -16.97 -8.96 -1.88
CA ILE A 64 -16.72 -9.53 -0.56
C ILE A 64 -15.30 -10.11 -0.51
N VAL A 65 -14.49 -9.56 0.41
CA VAL A 65 -13.24 -10.16 0.87
C VAL A 65 -13.49 -10.74 2.25
N TRP A 66 -13.48 -12.07 2.37
CA TRP A 66 -13.80 -12.75 3.62
C TRP A 66 -12.56 -12.97 4.48
N GLU A 67 -12.61 -12.48 5.71
CA GLU A 67 -11.61 -12.70 6.75
C GLU A 67 -12.26 -13.42 7.95
N PRO A 68 -12.07 -14.74 8.11
CA PRO A 68 -12.55 -15.45 9.28
C PRO A 68 -11.65 -15.16 10.49
N GLU A 69 -12.20 -15.28 11.71
CA GLU A 69 -11.43 -15.07 12.95
C GLU A 69 -10.29 -16.09 13.11
N LYS A 70 -10.53 -17.33 12.67
CA LYS A 70 -9.56 -18.44 12.62
C LYS A 70 -9.86 -19.33 11.42
N VAL A 71 -8.86 -20.07 10.96
CA VAL A 71 -9.02 -21.02 9.85
C VAL A 71 -8.77 -22.44 10.37
N ASP A 72 -9.85 -23.13 10.70
CA ASP A 72 -9.87 -24.58 10.97
C ASP A 72 -10.43 -25.36 9.77
N GLU A 73 -10.48 -26.70 9.85
CA GLU A 73 -10.94 -27.55 8.75
C GLU A 73 -12.37 -27.23 8.30
N THR A 74 -13.26 -26.90 9.25
CA THR A 74 -14.64 -26.49 8.96
C THR A 74 -14.66 -25.17 8.18
N THR A 75 -13.88 -24.19 8.65
CA THR A 75 -13.77 -22.88 7.99
C THR A 75 -13.13 -23.01 6.61
N ALA A 76 -12.10 -23.84 6.47
CA ALA A 76 -11.46 -24.14 5.19
C ALA A 76 -12.44 -24.73 4.19
N SER A 77 -13.25 -25.70 4.62
CA SER A 77 -14.30 -26.31 3.79
C SER A 77 -15.35 -25.28 3.37
N ALA A 78 -15.73 -24.37 4.28
CA ALA A 78 -16.63 -23.28 3.97
C ALA A 78 -16.02 -22.29 2.96
N ILE A 79 -14.73 -21.96 3.09
CA ILE A 79 -14.03 -21.11 2.12
C ILE A 79 -14.07 -21.74 0.73
N TYR A 80 -13.70 -23.02 0.59
CA TYR A 80 -13.77 -23.71 -0.71
C TYR A 80 -15.18 -23.66 -1.30
N HIS A 81 -16.20 -23.88 -0.49
CA HIS A 81 -17.59 -23.83 -0.95
C HIS A 81 -18.00 -22.42 -1.43
N GLN A 82 -17.70 -21.37 -0.65
CA GLN A 82 -18.07 -20.00 -1.05
C GLN A 82 -17.27 -19.53 -2.28
N VAL A 83 -16.01 -19.93 -2.38
CA VAL A 83 -15.15 -19.66 -3.53
C VAL A 83 -15.68 -20.34 -4.80
N GLU A 84 -15.97 -21.65 -4.73
CA GLU A 84 -16.48 -22.43 -5.86
C GLU A 84 -17.83 -21.88 -6.36
N LYS A 85 -18.66 -21.35 -5.45
CA LYS A 85 -19.94 -20.71 -5.79
C LYS A 85 -19.81 -19.26 -6.25
N GLY A 86 -18.60 -18.68 -6.24
CA GLY A 86 -18.37 -17.28 -6.59
C GLY A 86 -18.98 -16.29 -5.61
N HIS A 87 -19.31 -16.72 -4.39
CA HIS A 87 -19.92 -15.88 -3.34
C HIS A 87 -18.91 -15.00 -2.60
N VAL A 88 -17.62 -15.17 -2.86
CA VAL A 88 -16.54 -14.31 -2.38
C VAL A 88 -15.56 -14.02 -3.51
N GLY A 89 -15.10 -12.77 -3.60
CA GLY A 89 -14.09 -12.32 -4.56
C GLY A 89 -12.67 -12.40 -3.98
N GLY A 90 -12.55 -12.57 -2.66
CA GLY A 90 -11.26 -12.67 -2.00
C GLY A 90 -11.32 -13.22 -0.58
N VAL A 91 -10.14 -13.51 -0.06
CA VAL A 91 -9.94 -14.01 1.30
C VAL A 91 -8.72 -13.38 1.97
N ILE A 92 -8.79 -13.18 3.28
CA ILE A 92 -7.65 -12.90 4.16
C ILE A 92 -7.62 -14.04 5.17
N LEU A 93 -6.50 -14.75 5.28
CA LEU A 93 -6.41 -15.98 6.08
C LEU A 93 -5.47 -15.78 7.27
N PRO A 94 -5.98 -15.32 8.42
CA PRO A 94 -5.15 -15.06 9.58
C PRO A 94 -4.77 -16.34 10.33
N GLN A 95 -3.65 -16.28 11.06
CA GLN A 95 -3.23 -17.28 12.04
C GLN A 95 -3.05 -18.70 11.48
N MET A 96 -2.68 -18.81 10.22
CA MET A 96 -2.47 -20.09 9.53
C MET A 96 -1.03 -20.58 9.66
N GLN A 97 -0.82 -21.89 9.54
CA GLN A 97 0.53 -22.37 9.25
C GLN A 97 0.86 -22.12 7.78
N VAL A 98 2.13 -21.82 7.46
CA VAL A 98 2.55 -21.50 6.08
C VAL A 98 2.13 -22.57 5.07
N SER A 99 2.36 -23.86 5.36
CA SER A 99 1.97 -24.96 4.46
C SER A 99 0.46 -25.06 4.24
N GLY A 100 -0.32 -24.85 5.30
CA GLY A 100 -1.78 -24.82 5.23
C GLY A 100 -2.28 -23.64 4.41
N PHE A 101 -1.65 -22.46 4.55
CA PHE A 101 -1.95 -21.28 3.75
C PHE A 101 -1.71 -21.53 2.27
N MET A 102 -0.53 -22.05 1.89
CA MET A 102 -0.23 -22.37 0.49
C MET A 102 -1.23 -23.38 -0.07
N THR A 103 -1.50 -24.47 0.66
CA THR A 103 -2.44 -25.51 0.21
C THR A 103 -3.86 -24.95 0.01
N LEU A 104 -4.33 -24.15 0.95
CA LEU A 104 -5.69 -23.60 0.91
C LEU A 104 -5.84 -22.53 -0.17
N THR A 105 -4.86 -21.66 -0.33
CA THR A 105 -4.89 -20.61 -1.36
C THR A 105 -4.75 -21.21 -2.76
N ASP A 106 -3.83 -22.15 -2.98
CA ASP A 106 -3.67 -22.83 -4.27
C ASP A 106 -4.95 -23.58 -4.67
N SER A 107 -5.55 -24.33 -3.73
CA SER A 107 -6.81 -25.04 -3.98
C SER A 107 -7.96 -24.08 -4.23
N SER A 108 -8.05 -22.98 -3.48
CA SER A 108 -9.09 -21.97 -3.66
C SER A 108 -8.97 -21.28 -5.02
N GLN A 109 -7.75 -20.94 -5.46
CA GLN A 109 -7.53 -20.34 -6.79
C GLN A 109 -7.91 -21.31 -7.93
N GLN A 110 -7.73 -22.62 -7.74
CA GLN A 110 -8.17 -23.62 -8.73
C GLN A 110 -9.70 -23.81 -8.78
N LEU A 111 -10.38 -23.64 -7.64
CA LEU A 111 -11.84 -23.74 -7.55
C LEU A 111 -12.55 -22.47 -8.04
N ALA A 112 -11.90 -21.31 -7.96
CA ALA A 112 -12.49 -20.04 -8.29
C ALA A 112 -12.71 -19.88 -9.81
N ALA A 113 -13.90 -19.42 -10.20
CA ALA A 113 -14.19 -19.09 -11.61
C ALA A 113 -13.43 -17.85 -12.10
N LEU A 114 -13.10 -16.93 -11.17
CA LEU A 114 -12.31 -15.73 -11.41
C LEU A 114 -11.12 -15.69 -10.44
N PRO A 115 -9.97 -15.09 -10.81
CA PRO A 115 -8.84 -14.97 -9.91
C PRO A 115 -9.23 -14.31 -8.58
N LEU A 116 -8.95 -14.97 -7.46
CA LEU A 116 -9.27 -14.46 -6.13
C LEU A 116 -8.29 -13.39 -5.68
N TRP A 117 -8.80 -12.42 -4.94
CA TRP A 117 -7.98 -11.57 -4.08
C TRP A 117 -7.47 -12.38 -2.88
N LEU A 118 -6.16 -12.56 -2.79
CA LEU A 118 -5.45 -13.08 -1.63
C LEU A 118 -4.89 -11.90 -0.86
N GLY A 119 -5.56 -11.61 0.25
CA GLY A 119 -5.35 -10.40 1.04
C GLY A 119 -4.41 -10.58 2.23
N THR A 120 -3.77 -9.49 2.64
CA THR A 120 -3.08 -9.37 3.94
C THR A 120 -3.39 -8.04 4.63
N ARG A 121 -3.44 -8.06 5.97
CA ARG A 121 -3.46 -6.87 6.83
C ARG A 121 -2.09 -6.53 7.42
N GLN A 122 -1.08 -7.33 7.13
CA GLN A 122 0.27 -7.07 7.64
C GLN A 122 0.83 -5.81 7.00
N LYS A 123 1.55 -5.03 7.80
CA LYS A 123 2.14 -3.75 7.36
C LYS A 123 3.67 -3.76 7.38
N VAL A 124 4.28 -4.69 8.11
CA VAL A 124 5.73 -4.78 8.32
C VAL A 124 6.31 -6.08 7.79
N ALA A 125 5.63 -7.21 8.02
CA ALA A 125 6.12 -8.53 7.66
C ALA A 125 4.96 -9.52 7.50
N LEU A 126 4.99 -10.33 6.45
CA LEU A 126 3.93 -11.31 6.20
C LEU A 126 4.02 -12.47 7.20
N HIS A 127 5.20 -12.71 7.76
CA HIS A 127 5.44 -13.63 8.88
C HIS A 127 4.37 -13.55 9.98
N ASN A 128 3.92 -12.34 10.30
CA ASN A 128 2.98 -12.10 11.38
C ASN A 128 1.54 -12.56 11.05
N GLN A 129 1.28 -12.96 9.79
CA GLN A 129 0.06 -13.66 9.40
C GLN A 129 0.08 -15.15 9.78
N PHE A 130 1.27 -15.72 10.02
CA PHE A 130 1.46 -17.15 10.23
C PHE A 130 1.79 -17.53 11.68
N THR A 131 1.38 -18.71 12.11
CA THR A 131 1.56 -19.20 13.49
C THR A 131 2.83 -19.99 13.72
N ASN A 132 3.47 -20.51 12.67
CA ASN A 132 4.62 -21.42 12.76
C ASN A 132 5.95 -20.82 12.27
N VAL A 133 6.04 -19.49 12.23
CA VAL A 133 7.26 -18.75 11.88
C VAL A 133 7.57 -17.70 12.94
N PRO A 134 8.83 -17.26 13.08
CA PRO A 134 9.18 -16.18 14.01
C PRO A 134 8.40 -14.90 13.70
N GLN A 135 7.79 -14.31 14.72
CA GLN A 135 7.14 -13.02 14.59
C GLN A 135 8.20 -11.92 14.44
N LEU A 136 7.97 -11.01 13.50
CA LEU A 136 8.79 -9.83 13.26
C LEU A 136 8.19 -8.59 13.94
N PRO A 137 8.97 -7.51 14.11
CA PRO A 137 8.53 -6.31 14.81
C PRO A 137 7.17 -5.77 14.35
N LEU A 138 6.40 -5.24 15.30
CA LEU A 138 5.13 -4.56 15.04
C LEU A 138 5.38 -3.15 14.46
N PRO A 139 4.39 -2.51 13.82
CA PRO A 139 4.50 -1.13 13.31
C PRO A 139 5.13 -0.14 14.29
N ALA A 140 4.67 -0.13 15.55
CA ALA A 140 5.21 0.77 16.56
C ALA A 140 6.69 0.50 16.88
N THR A 141 7.08 -0.78 16.89
CA THR A 141 8.48 -1.16 17.07
C THR A 141 9.32 -0.71 15.87
N MET A 142 8.79 -0.84 14.65
CA MET A 142 9.45 -0.33 13.45
C MET A 142 9.69 1.16 13.52
N ALA A 143 8.71 1.94 13.96
CA ALA A 143 8.86 3.39 14.07
C ALA A 143 9.89 3.83 15.13
N ALA A 144 10.10 3.03 16.18
CA ALA A 144 11.08 3.30 17.21
C ALA A 144 12.54 2.97 16.79
N ILE A 145 12.74 2.26 15.68
CA ILE A 145 14.08 1.89 15.19
C ILE A 145 14.71 3.09 14.48
N ASP A 146 15.82 3.60 15.00
CA ASP A 146 16.61 4.66 14.35
C ASP A 146 17.58 4.09 13.29
N SER A 147 17.03 3.45 12.27
CA SER A 147 17.83 2.90 11.16
C SER A 147 17.02 2.71 9.87
N SER A 148 17.10 3.71 9.00
CA SER A 148 16.50 3.66 7.65
C SER A 148 16.96 2.45 6.81
N SER A 149 18.15 1.90 7.10
CA SER A 149 18.65 0.70 6.44
C SER A 149 17.91 -0.58 6.86
N LEU A 150 17.46 -0.67 8.11
CA LEU A 150 16.67 -1.80 8.61
C LEU A 150 15.23 -1.70 8.13
N HIS A 151 14.65 -0.48 8.10
CA HIS A 151 13.32 -0.25 7.51
C HIS A 151 13.26 -0.79 6.08
N ARG A 152 14.19 -0.36 5.21
CA ARG A 152 14.22 -0.80 3.81
C ARG A 152 14.42 -2.30 3.65
N GLN A 153 15.22 -2.93 4.51
CA GLN A 153 15.43 -4.38 4.47
C GLN A 153 14.16 -5.15 4.83
N LEU A 154 13.46 -4.73 5.88
CA LEU A 154 12.20 -5.36 6.29
C LEU A 154 11.07 -5.11 5.29
N GLU A 155 10.97 -3.91 4.72
CA GLU A 155 10.00 -3.62 3.66
C GLU A 155 10.25 -4.47 2.41
N LYS A 156 11.51 -4.60 1.98
CA LYS A 156 11.87 -5.45 0.85
C LYS A 156 11.52 -6.91 1.13
N LEU A 157 11.81 -7.39 2.34
CA LEU A 157 11.45 -8.73 2.78
C LEU A 157 9.94 -8.94 2.75
N PHE A 158 9.17 -8.00 3.29
CA PHE A 158 7.70 -8.04 3.28
C PHE A 158 7.13 -8.17 1.86
N GLN A 159 7.63 -7.37 0.92
CA GLN A 159 7.19 -7.42 -0.47
C GLN A 159 7.53 -8.74 -1.15
N GLN A 160 8.74 -9.25 -0.91
CA GLN A 160 9.17 -10.55 -1.42
C GLN A 160 8.29 -11.67 -0.88
N GLU A 161 7.98 -11.66 0.42
CA GLU A 161 7.09 -12.63 1.04
C GLU A 161 5.68 -12.57 0.47
N CYS A 162 5.11 -11.37 0.33
CA CYS A 162 3.81 -11.19 -0.30
C CYS A 162 3.79 -11.77 -1.72
N SER A 163 4.79 -11.43 -2.54
CA SER A 163 4.88 -11.92 -3.91
C SER A 163 5.05 -13.44 -3.96
N LEU A 164 5.88 -14.04 -3.09
CA LEU A 164 6.11 -15.49 -3.05
C LEU A 164 4.88 -16.26 -2.55
N ALA A 165 4.13 -15.68 -1.62
CA ALA A 165 2.91 -16.26 -1.08
C ALA A 165 1.67 -16.01 -1.97
N GLY A 166 1.83 -15.36 -3.13
CA GLY A 166 0.73 -15.06 -4.04
C GLY A 166 -0.24 -13.98 -3.54
N ILE A 167 0.14 -13.21 -2.52
CA ILE A 167 -0.64 -12.06 -2.05
C ILE A 167 -0.72 -11.03 -3.18
N ASN A 168 -1.95 -10.62 -3.50
CA ASN A 168 -2.24 -9.66 -4.57
C ASN A 168 -3.11 -8.49 -4.07
N LEU A 169 -3.52 -8.50 -2.81
CA LEU A 169 -4.22 -7.42 -2.11
C LEU A 169 -3.56 -7.17 -0.75
N ALA A 170 -3.23 -5.92 -0.43
CA ALA A 170 -2.65 -5.53 0.84
C ALA A 170 -3.38 -4.31 1.40
N PHE A 171 -3.85 -4.41 2.65
CA PHE A 171 -4.40 -3.27 3.40
C PHE A 171 -3.24 -2.50 4.07
N SER A 172 -2.37 -1.98 3.22
CA SER A 172 -1.10 -1.31 3.54
C SER A 172 -0.69 -0.43 2.36
N PRO A 173 -0.07 0.75 2.58
CA PRO A 173 0.32 1.33 3.87
C PRO A 173 -0.84 1.96 4.64
N THR A 174 -0.66 2.13 5.95
CA THR A 174 -1.56 2.97 6.74
C THR A 174 -1.13 4.44 6.68
N LEU A 175 -2.10 5.33 6.51
CA LEU A 175 -1.99 6.78 6.68
C LEU A 175 -2.54 7.26 8.04
N LYS A 176 -2.82 6.33 8.95
CA LYS A 176 -3.28 6.66 10.30
C LYS A 176 -2.08 7.12 11.13
N MET A 177 -2.11 8.36 11.61
CA MET A 177 -1.16 8.85 12.61
C MET A 177 -1.43 8.22 13.98
N ASP A 178 -0.37 8.11 14.78
CA ASP A 178 -0.51 7.74 16.18
C ASP A 178 -1.33 8.80 16.95
N ASP A 179 -2.31 8.35 17.73
CA ASP A 179 -3.14 9.23 18.54
C ASP A 179 -2.55 9.33 19.96
N THR A 180 -1.73 10.35 20.17
CA THR A 180 -1.09 10.59 21.48
C THR A 180 -2.08 10.99 22.57
N SER A 181 -3.35 11.28 22.24
CA SER A 181 -4.40 11.58 23.22
C SER A 181 -5.11 10.33 23.74
N SER A 182 -4.90 9.17 23.09
CA SER A 182 -5.45 7.89 23.52
C SER A 182 -4.81 7.42 24.83
N VAL A 183 -5.65 6.84 25.70
CA VAL A 183 -5.18 6.18 26.94
C VAL A 183 -4.52 4.82 26.65
N ALA A 184 -4.90 4.19 25.54
CA ALA A 184 -4.34 2.92 25.10
C ALA A 184 -3.35 3.13 23.95
N PHE A 185 -2.15 2.60 24.11
CA PHE A 185 -1.12 2.63 23.08
C PHE A 185 -1.49 1.74 21.90
N ASP A 186 -1.49 2.30 20.68
CA ASP A 186 -1.76 1.57 19.45
C ASP A 186 -0.47 0.99 18.88
N TYR A 187 -0.19 -0.29 19.14
CA TYR A 187 1.00 -0.96 18.60
C TYR A 187 0.96 -1.16 17.06
N GLN A 188 -0.17 -0.85 16.41
CA GLN A 188 -0.35 -0.91 14.95
C GLN A 188 -0.16 0.44 14.25
N SER A 189 0.11 1.51 15.00
CA SER A 189 0.54 2.81 14.45
C SER A 189 2.04 2.78 14.14
N PHE A 190 2.45 3.48 13.09
CA PHE A 190 3.88 3.65 12.78
C PHE A 190 4.35 4.96 13.40
N GLU A 191 4.13 6.09 12.75
CA GLU A 191 4.70 7.37 13.16
C GLU A 191 3.65 8.33 13.74
N GLY A 192 4.10 9.17 14.68
CA GLY A 192 3.42 10.43 15.03
C GLY A 192 3.89 11.63 14.20
N ASP A 193 4.95 11.46 13.40
CA ASP A 193 5.45 12.49 12.48
C ASP A 193 4.81 12.34 11.10
N GLU A 194 4.18 13.40 10.61
CA GLU A 194 3.44 13.40 9.34
C GLU A 194 4.35 13.21 8.12
N GLN A 195 5.56 13.76 8.13
CA GLN A 195 6.47 13.65 6.99
C GLN A 195 7.00 12.22 6.86
N ALA A 196 7.46 11.63 7.96
CA ALA A 196 7.89 10.23 7.99
C ALA A 196 6.77 9.28 7.55
N LEU A 197 5.54 9.53 8.03
CA LEU A 197 4.35 8.78 7.63
C LEU A 197 4.12 8.81 6.12
N LEU A 198 4.15 10.01 5.52
CA LEU A 198 3.93 10.17 4.08
C LEU A 198 5.07 9.54 3.26
N GLU A 199 6.33 9.70 3.68
CA GLU A 199 7.48 9.11 3.00
C GLU A 199 7.41 7.57 3.00
N ARG A 200 7.18 6.97 4.17
CA ARG A 200 7.03 5.52 4.31
C ARG A 200 5.84 4.99 3.55
N ALA A 201 4.70 5.68 3.60
CA ALA A 201 3.50 5.29 2.86
C ALA A 201 3.76 5.35 1.34
N HIS A 202 4.34 6.44 0.84
CA HIS A 202 4.68 6.58 -0.57
C HIS A 202 5.60 5.46 -1.05
N TRP A 203 6.65 5.18 -0.28
CA TRP A 203 7.61 4.12 -0.58
C TRP A 203 6.99 2.73 -0.53
N THR A 204 6.22 2.40 0.51
CA THR A 204 5.50 1.13 0.62
C THR A 204 4.53 0.93 -0.55
N PHE A 205 3.77 1.97 -0.90
CA PHE A 205 2.85 1.96 -2.04
C PHE A 205 3.58 1.66 -3.35
N GLN A 206 4.65 2.40 -3.67
CA GLN A 206 5.42 2.21 -4.91
C GLN A 206 5.95 0.79 -5.04
N ASN A 207 6.45 0.22 -3.94
CA ASN A 207 7.08 -1.07 -3.99
C ASN A 207 6.08 -2.24 -4.05
N LEU A 208 4.96 -2.18 -3.32
CA LEU A 208 3.90 -3.18 -3.44
C LEU A 208 3.29 -3.15 -4.85
N HIS A 209 3.07 -1.95 -5.39
CA HIS A 209 2.59 -1.78 -6.77
C HIS A 209 3.59 -2.34 -7.80
N ALA A 210 4.91 -2.17 -7.58
CA ALA A 210 5.93 -2.75 -8.45
C ALA A 210 5.89 -4.30 -8.49
N HIS A 211 5.33 -4.94 -7.46
CA HIS A 211 5.09 -6.38 -7.40
C HIS A 211 3.66 -6.79 -7.81
N ARG A 212 2.89 -5.87 -8.42
CA ARG A 212 1.50 -6.08 -8.84
C ARG A 212 0.55 -6.42 -7.69
N ILE A 213 0.83 -5.89 -6.50
CA ILE A 213 -0.02 -6.03 -5.32
C ILE A 213 -0.89 -4.78 -5.22
N LEU A 214 -2.21 -4.95 -5.21
CA LEU A 214 -3.14 -3.86 -4.98
C LEU A 214 -3.05 -3.41 -3.52
N THR A 215 -2.84 -2.12 -3.31
CA THR A 215 -2.75 -1.50 -1.97
C THR A 215 -4.01 -0.71 -1.67
N VAL A 216 -4.52 -0.84 -0.44
CA VAL A 216 -5.70 -0.13 0.07
C VAL A 216 -5.39 0.52 1.41
#